data_AF-A0A9P6P879-F1
#
_entry.id   AF-A0A9P6P879-F1
#
_cell.length_a   1.000
_cell.length_b   1.000
_cell.length_c   1.000
_cell.angle_alpha   90.00
_cell.angle_beta   90.00
_cell.angle_gamma   90.00
#
_symmetry.space_group_name_H-M   'P 1'
#
loop_
_entity.id
_entity.type
_entity.pdbx_description
1 polymer ?
#
loop_
_entity_poly.entity_id
_entity_poly.type
_entity_poly.pdbx_seq_one_letter_code
_entity_poly.pdbx_strand_id
1 'polypeptide(L)'
;MKTKHARTLTAIYTKPTLGGIVFADIEALVVALGGSIHEGAGSRIAFELNGTRRYLHRPHPGKEAKRYQGYFARVDFDGRDNILVGHVLGVDDKISFHGETVAELTQDFHAAVDHYLDECARMDWKPQKPASGKLMLRINPETHAAVGVAAAIANESVNQWSEEVLGRAAREVLDRAAHA
;
A
#
# COMPACT_ATOMS: atom_id res chain seq x y z
N MET A 1 -24.85 -2.18 28.96
CA MET A 1 -24.04 -1.51 27.91
C MET A 1 -23.73 -0.07 28.34
N LYS A 2 -22.45 0.37 28.32
CA LYS A 2 -22.04 1.73 28.75
C LYS A 2 -22.44 2.81 27.73
N THR A 3 -22.57 4.07 28.17
CA THR A 3 -22.91 5.23 27.33
C THR A 3 -21.99 5.42 26.12
N LYS A 4 -20.69 5.12 26.28
CA LYS A 4 -19.70 5.21 25.18
C LYS A 4 -20.01 4.21 24.04
N HIS A 5 -20.39 2.97 24.37
CA HIS A 5 -20.75 1.95 23.39
C HIS A 5 -22.03 2.32 22.62
N ALA A 6 -23.02 2.88 23.30
CA ALA A 6 -24.25 3.36 22.65
C ALA A 6 -23.94 4.46 21.63
N ARG A 7 -23.05 5.40 21.96
CA ARG A 7 -22.60 6.45 21.03
C ARG A 7 -21.87 5.88 19.82
N THR A 8 -20.95 4.93 20.02
CA THR A 8 -20.24 4.26 18.92
C THR A 8 -21.22 3.53 18.00
N LEU A 9 -22.18 2.80 18.58
CA LEU A 9 -23.21 2.09 17.83
C LEU A 9 -24.05 3.06 17.00
N THR A 10 -24.54 4.16 17.59
CA THR A 10 -25.27 5.21 16.86
C THR A 10 -24.43 5.80 15.72
N ALA A 11 -23.14 6.06 15.95
CA ALA A 11 -22.25 6.62 14.93
C ALA A 11 -22.08 5.68 13.72
N ILE A 12 -21.96 4.37 13.96
CA ILE A 12 -21.86 3.34 12.91
C ILE A 12 -23.14 3.28 12.05
N TYR A 13 -24.30 3.32 12.70
CA TYR A 13 -25.60 3.12 12.04
C TYR A 13 -26.22 4.39 11.44
N THR A 14 -25.75 5.58 11.81
CA THR A 14 -26.15 6.84 11.15
C THR A 14 -25.83 6.78 9.65
N LYS A 15 -26.69 7.39 8.80
CA LYS A 15 -26.48 7.47 7.35
C LYS A 15 -26.43 8.94 6.90
N PRO A 16 -25.30 9.40 6.31
CA PRO A 16 -24.04 8.68 6.13
C PRO A 16 -23.38 8.36 7.48
N THR A 17 -22.57 7.28 7.51
CA THR A 17 -21.82 6.89 8.72
C THR A 17 -20.96 8.06 9.18
N LEU A 18 -21.00 8.38 10.47
CA LEU A 18 -20.26 9.51 11.01
C LEU A 18 -18.75 9.26 10.91
N GLY A 19 -17.99 10.26 10.47
CA GLY A 19 -16.53 10.20 10.46
C GLY A 19 -15.93 10.29 11.87
N GLY A 20 -14.64 9.94 12.00
CA GLY A 20 -13.88 10.09 13.26
C GLY A 20 -14.19 9.03 14.34
N ILE A 21 -14.83 7.92 13.97
CA ILE A 21 -15.04 6.79 14.88
C ILE A 21 -13.69 6.13 15.15
N VAL A 22 -13.26 6.15 16.42
CA VAL A 22 -12.01 5.50 16.85
C VAL A 22 -12.21 3.99 16.80
N PHE A 23 -11.32 3.28 16.10
CA PHE A 23 -11.48 1.84 15.89
C PHE A 23 -11.44 1.02 17.19
N ALA A 24 -10.61 1.43 18.16
CA ALA A 24 -10.60 0.84 19.50
C ALA A 24 -11.97 0.93 20.20
N ASP A 25 -12.80 1.93 19.88
CA ASP A 25 -14.16 2.03 20.42
C ASP A 25 -15.12 1.04 19.75
N ILE A 26 -14.85 0.64 18.50
CA ILE A 26 -15.59 -0.41 17.78
C ILE A 26 -15.23 -1.79 18.38
N GLU A 27 -13.95 -2.05 18.60
CA GLU A 27 -13.48 -3.28 19.26
C GLU A 27 -14.12 -3.42 20.65
N ALA A 28 -14.07 -2.35 21.45
CA ALA A 28 -14.69 -2.32 22.77
C ALA A 28 -16.22 -2.50 22.72
N LEU A 29 -16.89 -2.00 21.68
CA LEU A 29 -18.32 -2.24 21.46
C LEU A 29 -18.61 -3.71 21.15
N VAL A 30 -17.83 -4.36 20.29
CA VAL A 30 -18.02 -5.79 19.94
C VAL A 30 -17.88 -6.67 21.18
N VAL A 31 -16.84 -6.45 21.99
CA VAL A 31 -16.65 -7.16 23.26
C VAL A 31 -17.82 -6.91 24.22
N ALA A 32 -18.29 -5.66 24.31
CA ALA A 32 -19.43 -5.32 25.17
C ALA A 32 -20.76 -5.93 24.72
N LEU A 33 -20.89 -6.30 23.45
CA LEU A 33 -22.04 -7.02 22.89
C LEU A 33 -21.94 -8.55 23.06
N GLY A 34 -20.88 -9.04 23.72
CA GLY A 34 -20.64 -10.48 23.92
C GLY A 34 -19.91 -11.14 22.75
N GLY A 35 -19.31 -10.35 21.85
CA GLY A 35 -18.46 -10.85 20.78
C GLY A 35 -17.02 -11.07 21.23
N SER A 36 -16.27 -11.83 20.44
CA SER A 36 -14.83 -12.03 20.58
C SER A 36 -14.09 -11.43 19.38
N ILE A 37 -12.82 -11.07 19.62
CA ILE A 37 -11.93 -10.50 18.61
C ILE A 37 -10.73 -11.42 18.53
N HIS A 38 -10.42 -11.88 17.33
CA HIS A 38 -9.27 -12.74 17.06
C HIS A 38 -8.29 -12.01 16.14
N GLU A 39 -7.03 -11.92 16.54
CA GLU A 39 -5.98 -11.39 15.68
C GLU A 39 -5.59 -12.44 14.63
N GLY A 40 -5.52 -12.02 13.36
CA GLY A 40 -4.99 -12.80 12.26
C GLY A 40 -3.55 -12.38 11.92
N ALA A 41 -2.99 -12.94 10.86
CA ALA A 41 -1.71 -12.46 10.33
C ALA A 41 -1.84 -11.02 9.82
N GLY A 42 -0.90 -10.15 10.21
CA GLY A 42 -0.86 -8.74 9.81
C GLY A 42 -1.96 -7.89 10.46
N SER A 43 -2.59 -7.01 9.69
CA SER A 43 -3.67 -6.10 10.15
C SER A 43 -5.08 -6.73 10.14
N ARG A 44 -5.16 -8.04 9.83
CA ARG A 44 -6.41 -8.79 9.75
C ARG A 44 -6.90 -9.09 11.16
N ILE A 45 -8.14 -8.74 11.44
CA ILE A 45 -8.83 -9.12 12.66
C ILE A 45 -10.13 -9.82 12.31
N ALA A 46 -10.58 -10.74 13.14
CA ALA A 46 -11.90 -11.33 13.02
C ALA A 46 -12.76 -10.94 14.20
N PHE A 47 -13.90 -10.30 13.93
CA PHE A 47 -14.96 -10.14 14.90
C PHE A 47 -15.89 -11.34 14.82
N GLU A 48 -16.16 -11.95 15.95
CA GLU A 48 -17.15 -13.01 16.09
C GLU A 48 -18.24 -12.51 17.03
N LEU A 49 -19.47 -12.41 16.55
CA LEU A 49 -20.61 -11.96 17.33
C LEU A 49 -21.82 -12.80 16.94
N ASN A 50 -22.52 -13.36 17.93
CA ASN A 50 -23.69 -14.23 17.72
C ASN A 50 -23.42 -15.40 16.76
N GLY A 51 -22.23 -16.02 16.85
CA GLY A 51 -21.81 -17.12 15.97
C GLY A 51 -21.50 -16.71 14.52
N THR A 52 -21.60 -15.42 14.19
CA THR A 52 -21.20 -14.89 12.89
C THR A 52 -19.79 -14.33 12.99
N ARG A 53 -18.85 -14.90 12.23
CA ARG A 53 -17.49 -14.39 12.09
C ARG A 53 -17.39 -13.47 10.87
N ARG A 54 -16.80 -12.30 11.06
CA ARG A 54 -16.48 -11.33 10.01
C ARG A 54 -15.01 -10.97 10.11
N TYR A 55 -14.31 -11.05 9.00
CA TYR A 55 -12.94 -10.58 8.87
C TYR A 55 -12.98 -9.10 8.50
N LEU A 56 -12.20 -8.29 9.22
CA LEU A 56 -12.03 -6.87 8.98
C LEU A 56 -10.54 -6.54 9.02
N HIS A 57 -10.20 -5.37 8.48
CA HIS A 57 -8.88 -4.78 8.64
C HIS A 57 -8.94 -3.65 9.66
N ARG A 58 -7.96 -3.59 10.57
CA ARG A 58 -7.81 -2.46 11.51
C ARG A 58 -7.32 -1.23 10.71
N PRO A 59 -8.07 -0.11 10.68
CA PRO A 59 -7.62 1.13 10.04
C PRO A 59 -6.52 1.79 10.87
N HIS A 60 -5.37 2.08 10.24
CA HIS A 60 -4.24 2.77 10.86
C HIS A 60 -4.51 4.28 11.00
N PRO A 61 -4.29 4.90 12.17
CA PRO A 61 -4.52 6.33 12.37
C PRO A 61 -3.24 7.14 12.09
N GLY A 62 -3.25 8.03 11.07
CA GLY A 62 -2.14 8.98 10.86
C GLY A 62 -2.37 10.02 9.75
N LYS A 63 -2.06 11.30 10.05
CA LYS A 63 -2.30 12.50 9.24
C LYS A 63 -1.27 12.69 8.11
N GLU A 64 -1.54 12.03 6.98
CA GLU A 64 -1.06 12.19 5.57
C GLU A 64 0.47 12.29 5.29
N ALA A 65 1.04 11.56 4.31
CA ALA A 65 0.76 11.68 2.88
C ALA A 65 0.51 10.33 2.18
N LYS A 66 -0.62 10.16 1.48
CA LYS A 66 -0.93 8.96 0.68
C LYS A 66 -0.71 9.21 -0.82
N ARG A 67 0.27 8.54 -1.39
CA ARG A 67 0.29 8.12 -2.82
C ARG A 67 0.67 6.64 -2.77
N TYR A 68 -0.25 5.91 -2.12
CA TYR A 68 -0.11 4.76 -1.22
C TYR A 68 1.15 4.65 -0.30
N GLN A 69 1.90 5.76 -0.22
CA GLN A 69 3.11 6.08 0.56
C GLN A 69 4.45 5.71 -0.11
N GLY A 70 4.44 5.68 -1.44
CA GLY A 70 5.64 5.76 -2.29
C GLY A 70 6.04 4.45 -2.94
N TYR A 71 5.42 3.35 -2.54
CA TYR A 71 5.71 2.04 -3.09
C TYR A 71 5.03 1.84 -4.46
N PHE A 72 5.41 0.78 -5.18
CA PHE A 72 4.76 0.32 -6.40
C PHE A 72 4.44 -1.16 -6.26
N ALA A 73 3.56 -1.70 -7.09
CA ALA A 73 3.21 -3.11 -7.04
C ALA A 73 3.04 -3.70 -8.43
N ARG A 74 3.43 -4.97 -8.57
CA ARG A 74 3.07 -5.80 -9.70
C ARG A 74 1.85 -6.63 -9.30
N VAL A 75 0.90 -6.79 -10.21
CA VAL A 75 -0.29 -7.62 -10.02
C VAL A 75 -0.32 -8.67 -11.14
N ASP A 76 -0.51 -9.92 -10.76
CA ASP A 76 -0.66 -11.07 -11.64
C ASP A 76 -2.00 -11.76 -11.32
N PHE A 77 -2.65 -12.34 -12.32
CA PHE A 77 -3.86 -13.14 -12.12
C PHE A 77 -3.48 -14.61 -11.92
N ASP A 78 -3.94 -15.22 -10.83
CA ASP A 78 -3.87 -16.66 -10.62
C ASP A 78 -5.16 -17.31 -11.11
N GLY A 79 -5.09 -17.94 -12.29
CA GLY A 79 -6.23 -18.62 -12.90
C GLY A 79 -6.63 -19.94 -12.23
N ARG A 80 -5.84 -20.48 -11.30
CA ARG A 80 -6.22 -21.68 -10.53
C ARG A 80 -7.16 -21.31 -9.39
N ASP A 81 -6.81 -20.25 -8.68
CA ASP A 81 -7.53 -19.80 -7.50
C ASP A 81 -8.52 -18.66 -7.84
N ASN A 82 -8.50 -18.16 -9.07
CA ASN A 82 -9.33 -17.07 -9.58
C ASN A 82 -9.20 -15.78 -8.75
N ILE A 83 -7.97 -15.47 -8.34
CA ILE A 83 -7.63 -14.29 -7.54
C ILE A 83 -6.59 -13.43 -8.25
N LEU A 84 -6.57 -12.14 -7.92
CA LEU A 84 -5.46 -11.25 -8.24
C LEU A 84 -4.45 -11.34 -7.10
N VAL A 85 -3.18 -11.56 -7.45
CA VAL A 85 -2.06 -11.62 -6.51
C VAL A 85 -1.12 -10.45 -6.83
N GLY A 86 -0.75 -9.70 -5.81
CA GLY A 86 0.13 -8.56 -5.94
C GLY A 86 1.38 -8.65 -5.07
N HIS A 87 2.46 -8.04 -5.56
CA HIS A 87 3.76 -7.96 -4.88
C HIS A 87 4.25 -6.53 -4.83
N VAL A 88 4.70 -6.09 -3.65
CA VAL A 88 5.27 -4.74 -3.48
C VAL A 88 6.67 -4.69 -4.09
N LEU A 89 6.92 -3.66 -4.88
CA LEU A 89 8.18 -3.40 -5.56
C LEU A 89 9.04 -2.42 -4.76
N GLY A 90 10.36 -2.60 -4.83
CA GLY A 90 11.33 -1.72 -4.18
C GLY A 90 11.58 -2.02 -2.70
N VAL A 91 11.15 -3.21 -2.23
CA VAL A 91 11.49 -3.79 -0.92
C VAL A 91 12.18 -5.14 -1.14
N ASP A 92 13.22 -5.44 -0.35
CA ASP A 92 13.87 -6.76 -0.38
C ASP A 92 12.96 -7.87 0.19
N ASP A 93 12.10 -7.51 1.14
CA ASP A 93 11.12 -8.42 1.69
C ASP A 93 10.01 -8.69 0.69
N LYS A 94 9.64 -9.98 0.55
CA LYS A 94 8.51 -10.40 -0.28
C LYS A 94 7.18 -10.03 0.37
N ILE A 95 6.82 -8.76 0.30
CA ILE A 95 5.50 -8.30 0.72
C ILE A 95 4.50 -8.67 -0.40
N SER A 96 3.51 -9.48 -0.07
CA SER A 96 2.46 -9.93 -0.99
C SER A 96 1.07 -9.61 -0.45
N PHE A 97 0.12 -9.43 -1.36
CA PHE A 97 -1.28 -9.12 -1.08
C PHE A 97 -2.16 -9.75 -2.17
N HIS A 98 -3.46 -9.92 -1.93
CA HIS A 98 -4.36 -10.55 -2.89
C HIS A 98 -5.81 -10.06 -2.74
N GLY A 99 -6.62 -10.29 -3.77
CA GLY A 99 -8.06 -9.99 -3.73
C GLY A 99 -8.82 -10.60 -4.91
N GLU A 100 -10.10 -10.87 -4.74
CA GLU A 100 -10.98 -11.37 -5.81
C GLU A 100 -11.51 -10.19 -6.65
N THR A 101 -11.53 -8.99 -6.08
CA THR A 101 -11.90 -7.76 -6.77
C THR A 101 -10.78 -6.72 -6.68
N VAL A 102 -10.79 -5.76 -7.62
CA VAL A 102 -9.86 -4.61 -7.58
C VAL A 102 -9.98 -3.84 -6.26
N ALA A 103 -11.19 -3.74 -5.70
CA ALA A 103 -11.42 -3.06 -4.43
C ALA A 103 -10.74 -3.78 -3.26
N GLU A 104 -10.90 -5.10 -3.17
CA GLU A 104 -10.25 -5.94 -2.16
C GLU A 104 -8.74 -5.92 -2.31
N LEU A 105 -8.25 -6.08 -3.55
CA LEU A 105 -6.82 -6.04 -3.86
C LEU A 105 -6.20 -4.71 -3.43
N THR A 106 -6.86 -3.59 -3.71
CA THR A 106 -6.41 -2.25 -3.30
C THR A 106 -6.38 -2.09 -1.77
N GLN A 107 -7.37 -2.67 -1.08
CA GLN A 107 -7.43 -2.65 0.38
C GLN A 107 -6.32 -3.48 1.02
N ASP A 108 -6.13 -4.72 0.56
CA ASP A 108 -5.12 -5.64 1.05
C ASP A 108 -3.70 -5.11 0.75
N PHE A 109 -3.54 -4.44 -0.39
CA PHE A 109 -2.33 -3.74 -0.75
C PHE A 109 -1.95 -2.61 0.24
N HIS A 110 -2.90 -1.72 0.58
CA HIS A 110 -2.67 -0.68 1.58
C HIS A 110 -2.35 -1.28 2.96
N ALA A 111 -3.08 -2.33 3.34
CA ALA A 111 -2.87 -3.03 4.59
C ALA A 111 -1.47 -3.64 4.70
N ALA A 112 -0.95 -4.21 3.60
CA ALA A 112 0.37 -4.80 3.56
C ALA A 112 1.49 -3.75 3.71
N VAL A 113 1.35 -2.59 3.06
CA VAL A 113 2.32 -1.48 3.19
C VAL A 113 2.28 -0.84 4.56
N ASP A 114 1.09 -0.59 5.11
CA ASP A 114 0.96 -0.02 6.46
C ASP A 114 1.61 -0.96 7.49
N HIS A 115 1.37 -2.28 7.38
CA HIS A 115 1.97 -3.27 8.27
C HIS A 115 3.50 -3.24 8.21
N TYR A 116 4.07 -3.19 7.01
CA TYR A 116 5.52 -3.10 6.81
C TYR A 116 6.11 -1.83 7.46
N LEU A 117 5.46 -0.68 7.29
CA LEU A 117 5.91 0.57 7.89
C LEU A 117 5.84 0.54 9.42
N ASP A 118 4.79 -0.06 9.97
CA ASP A 118 4.61 -0.24 11.41
C ASP A 118 5.67 -1.20 12.00
N GLU A 119 5.97 -2.31 11.32
CA GLU A 119 7.05 -3.22 11.72
C GLU A 119 8.41 -2.53 11.70
N CYS A 120 8.71 -1.75 10.66
CA CYS A 120 9.92 -0.94 10.59
C CYS A 120 10.01 0.02 11.79
N ALA A 121 8.92 0.71 12.13
CA ALA A 121 8.89 1.62 13.27
C ALA A 121 9.10 0.90 14.62
N ARG A 122 8.54 -0.32 14.79
CA ARG A 122 8.67 -1.11 16.01
C ARG A 122 10.08 -1.67 16.20
N MET A 123 10.76 -2.04 15.11
CA MET A 123 12.10 -2.61 15.13
C MET A 123 13.21 -1.52 15.13
N ASP A 124 12.84 -0.23 15.12
CA ASP A 124 13.74 0.92 14.90
C ASP A 124 14.55 0.79 13.57
N TRP A 125 13.90 0.23 12.55
CA TRP A 125 14.45 0.07 11.21
C TRP A 125 13.95 1.17 10.29
N LYS A 126 14.83 1.64 9.39
CA LYS A 126 14.43 2.60 8.36
C LYS A 126 13.69 1.84 7.25
N PRO A 127 12.43 2.19 6.93
CA PRO A 127 11.73 1.58 5.80
C PRO A 127 12.53 1.77 4.52
N GLN A 128 12.59 0.73 3.69
CA GLN A 128 13.20 0.80 2.37
C GLN A 128 12.33 1.67 1.48
N LYS A 129 12.63 2.97 1.41
CA LYS A 129 11.84 3.90 0.60
C LYS A 129 12.02 3.64 -0.89
N PRO A 130 11.03 3.99 -1.73
CA PRO A 130 11.22 4.09 -3.17
C PRO A 130 12.43 4.95 -3.51
N ALA A 131 13.01 4.68 -4.69
CA ALA A 131 14.32 5.16 -5.13
C ALA A 131 14.60 6.61 -4.70
N SER A 132 15.76 6.80 -4.06
CA SER A 132 16.21 8.07 -3.46
C SER A 132 16.37 9.26 -4.43
N GLY A 133 16.01 9.09 -5.71
CA GLY A 133 16.33 10.00 -6.81
C GLY A 133 17.81 9.99 -7.20
N LYS A 134 18.69 9.37 -6.40
CA LYS A 134 20.11 9.24 -6.69
C LYS A 134 20.35 7.97 -7.50
N LEU A 135 20.68 8.15 -8.78
CA LEU A 135 20.97 7.07 -9.70
C LEU A 135 22.47 7.10 -10.05
N MET A 136 23.29 6.37 -9.29
CA MET A 136 24.73 6.25 -9.57
C MET A 136 24.96 5.08 -10.53
N LEU A 137 25.25 5.39 -11.79
CA LEU A 137 25.46 4.38 -12.84
C LEU A 137 26.90 4.41 -13.34
N ARG A 138 27.44 3.21 -13.59
CA ARG A 138 28.61 3.05 -14.43
C ARG A 138 28.14 2.76 -15.85
N ILE A 139 28.33 3.73 -16.74
CA ILE A 139 27.95 3.63 -18.15
C ILE A 139 29.19 3.58 -19.04
N ASN A 140 29.05 2.98 -20.21
CA ASN A 140 30.11 2.93 -21.22
C ASN A 140 30.50 4.37 -21.61
N PRO A 141 31.81 4.71 -21.73
CA PRO A 141 32.27 6.03 -22.15
C PRO A 141 31.62 6.57 -23.42
N GLU A 142 31.36 5.72 -24.41
CA GLU A 142 30.71 6.13 -25.67
C GLU A 142 29.26 6.57 -25.42
N THR A 143 28.52 5.81 -24.60
CA THR A 143 27.17 6.17 -24.19
C THR A 143 27.17 7.48 -23.39
N HIS A 144 28.13 7.66 -22.46
CA HIS A 144 28.26 8.90 -21.70
C HIS A 144 28.48 10.12 -22.61
N ALA A 145 29.38 10.00 -23.60
CA ALA A 145 29.63 11.05 -24.56
C ALA A 145 28.38 11.39 -25.39
N ALA A 146 27.68 10.37 -25.89
CA ALA A 146 26.45 10.55 -26.65
C ALA A 146 25.35 11.24 -25.83
N VAL A 147 25.18 10.87 -24.56
CA VAL A 147 24.24 11.49 -23.63
C VAL A 147 24.57 12.98 -23.43
N GLY A 148 25.85 13.31 -23.25
CA GLY A 148 26.29 14.70 -23.12
C GLY A 148 25.93 15.56 -24.34
N VAL A 149 26.15 15.03 -25.54
CA VAL A 149 25.80 15.71 -26.80
C VAL A 149 24.27 15.85 -26.94
N ALA A 150 23.52 14.79 -26.65
CA ALA A 150 22.06 14.79 -26.76
C ALA A 150 21.42 15.80 -25.81
N ALA A 151 21.89 15.87 -24.55
CA ALA A 151 21.42 16.84 -23.57
C ALA A 151 21.72 18.28 -24.02
N ALA A 152 22.91 18.53 -24.59
CA ALA A 152 23.27 19.85 -25.10
C ALA A 152 22.38 20.28 -26.29
N ILE A 153 22.07 19.37 -27.21
CA ILE A 153 21.16 19.64 -28.34
C ILE A 153 19.74 19.95 -27.84
N ALA A 154 19.29 19.25 -26.79
CA ALA A 154 17.99 19.48 -26.16
C ALA A 154 17.95 20.74 -25.28
N ASN A 155 19.09 21.43 -25.09
CA ASN A 155 19.23 22.58 -24.20
C ASN A 155 18.90 22.26 -22.72
N GLU A 156 19.33 21.09 -22.27
CA GLU A 156 19.08 20.56 -20.94
C GLU A 156 20.38 20.14 -20.25
N SER A 157 20.35 20.02 -18.91
CA SER A 157 21.43 19.34 -18.20
C SER A 157 21.37 17.83 -18.47
N VAL A 158 22.52 17.15 -18.39
CA VAL A 158 22.60 15.68 -18.52
C VAL A 158 21.64 14.98 -17.56
N ASN A 159 21.47 15.50 -16.34
CA ASN A 159 20.54 14.93 -15.36
C ASN A 159 19.08 15.08 -15.78
N GLN A 160 18.66 16.27 -16.25
CA GLN A 160 17.29 16.51 -16.71
C GLN A 160 16.96 15.66 -17.94
N TRP A 161 17.85 15.66 -18.91
CA TRP A 161 17.69 14.86 -20.13
C TRP A 161 17.61 13.37 -19.80
N SER A 162 18.47 12.89 -18.89
CA SER A 162 18.46 11.49 -18.46
C SER A 162 17.18 11.15 -17.69
N GLU A 163 16.69 12.03 -16.82
CA GLU A 163 15.44 11.84 -16.09
C GLU A 163 14.25 11.69 -17.05
N GLU A 164 14.14 12.55 -18.06
CA GLU A 164 13.07 12.46 -19.05
C GLU A 164 13.15 11.16 -19.85
N VAL A 165 14.33 10.85 -20.40
CA VAL A 165 14.56 9.66 -21.24
C VAL A 165 14.29 8.38 -20.46
N LEU A 166 14.85 8.25 -19.26
CA LEU A 166 14.63 7.08 -18.40
C LEU A 166 13.16 6.98 -17.96
N GLY A 167 12.54 8.10 -17.62
CA GLY A 167 11.12 8.13 -17.23
C GLY A 167 10.18 7.77 -18.38
N ARG A 168 10.47 8.18 -19.60
CA ARG A 168 9.73 7.77 -20.81
C ARG A 168 9.93 6.28 -21.11
N ALA A 169 11.17 5.81 -21.15
CA ALA A 169 11.47 4.40 -21.40
C ALA A 169 10.83 3.47 -20.36
N ALA A 170 10.85 3.87 -19.08
CA ALA A 170 10.18 3.14 -18.02
C ALA A 170 8.66 3.05 -18.25
N ARG A 171 8.00 4.17 -18.58
CA ARG A 171 6.56 4.20 -18.89
C ARG A 171 6.21 3.28 -20.07
N GLU A 172 6.97 3.32 -21.15
CA GLU A 172 6.75 2.45 -22.31
C GLU A 172 6.83 0.95 -21.97
N VAL A 173 7.71 0.56 -21.04
CA VAL A 173 7.80 -0.83 -20.57
C VAL A 173 6.59 -1.17 -19.70
N LEU A 174 6.23 -0.29 -18.76
CA LEU A 174 5.10 -0.49 -17.86
C LEU A 174 3.77 -0.55 -18.61
N ASP A 175 3.56 0.32 -19.59
CA ASP A 175 2.35 0.38 -20.41
C ASP A 175 2.19 -0.89 -21.25
N ARG A 176 3.28 -1.40 -21.85
CA ARG A 176 3.26 -2.69 -22.57
C ARG A 176 2.93 -3.85 -21.65
N ALA A 177 3.48 -3.87 -20.44
CA ALA A 177 3.16 -4.90 -19.45
C ALA A 177 1.70 -4.82 -18.95
N ALA A 178 1.09 -3.64 -18.97
CA ALA A 178 -0.29 -3.45 -18.55
C ALA A 178 -1.34 -3.86 -19.61
N HIS A 179 -0.93 -4.01 -20.87
CA HIS A 179 -1.82 -4.34 -22.01
C HIS A 179 -1.51 -5.70 -22.65
N ALA A 180 -0.62 -6.49 -22.04
CA ALA A 180 -0.27 -7.85 -22.44
C ALA A 180 -0.99 -8.87 -21.54
#